data_AF-A0A7C5TAT7-F1
#
_entry.id   AF-A0A7C5TAT7-F1
#
_cell.length_a   1.000
_cell.length_b   1.000
_cell.length_c   1.000
_cell.angle_alpha   90.00
_cell.angle_beta   90.00
_cell.angle_gamma   90.00
#
_symmetry.space_group_name_H-M   'P 1'
#
loop_
_entity.id
_entity.type
_entity.pdbx_description
1 polymer ?
#
loop_
_entity_poly.entity_id
_entity_poly.type
_entity_poly.pdbx_seq_one_letter_code
_entity_poly.pdbx_strand_id
1 'polypeptide(L)' 'MAVIKNLKQLVQNGQSQTDRRARELALKSFEAAVRAVDPKRLIGSKLVLEDSILKVDGYTFDLKHFKNIYVIG' A
#
# COMPACT_ATOMS: atom_id res chain seq x y z
N MET A 1 6.43 1.24 4.27
CA MET A 1 6.40 -0.24 4.17
C MET A 1 6.46 -0.86 5.55
N ALA A 2 5.30 -1.16 6.15
CA ALA A 2 5.24 -1.92 7.40
C ALA A 2 5.16 -3.41 7.05
N VAL A 3 6.23 -4.14 7.38
CA VAL A 3 6.34 -5.59 7.27
C VAL A 3 6.46 -6.12 8.69
N ILE A 4 5.75 -7.20 9.01
CA ILE A 4 5.84 -7.84 10.33
C ILE A 4 7.20 -8.54 10.43
N LYS A 5 8.19 -7.86 11.01
CA LYS A 5 9.59 -8.33 11.04
C LYS A 5 9.77 -9.66 11.77
N ASN A 6 8.96 -9.92 12.79
CA ASN A 6 9.03 -11.12 13.64
C ASN A 6 7.89 -12.12 13.35
N LEU A 7 7.38 -12.18 12.12
CA LEU A 7 6.25 -13.05 11.74
C LEU A 7 6.43 -14.51 12.16
N LYS A 8 7.61 -15.08 11.92
CA LYS A 8 7.91 -16.48 12.29
C LYS A 8 7.78 -16.71 13.80
N GLN A 9 8.33 -15.81 14.61
CA GLN A 9 8.25 -15.89 16.07
C GLN A 9 6.80 -15.76 16.55
N LEU A 10 6.05 -14.79 16.01
CA LEU A 10 4.65 -14.58 16.38
C LEU A 10 3.76 -15.78 16.06
N VAL A 11 4.03 -16.48 14.95
CA VAL A 11 3.36 -17.75 14.60
C VAL A 11 3.75 -18.84 15.60
N GLN A 12 5.05 -19.01 15.91
CA GLN A 12 5.55 -20.04 16.82
C GLN A 12 5.01 -19.93 18.26
N ASN A 13 4.60 -18.73 18.69
CA ASN A 13 3.94 -18.51 19.99
C ASN A 13 2.56 -19.19 20.11
N GLY A 14 2.02 -19.78 19.02
CA GLY A 14 0.81 -20.62 19.10
C GLY A 14 1.07 -21.93 19.85
N GLN A 15 0.19 -22.25 20.81
CA GLN A 15 0.32 -23.41 21.71
C GLN A 15 0.04 -24.73 20.98
N SER A 16 -0.94 -24.75 20.09
CA SER A 16 -1.27 -25.90 19.22
C SER A 16 -0.94 -25.64 17.75
N GLN A 17 -0.95 -26.70 16.94
CA GLN A 17 -0.83 -26.56 15.48
C GLN A 17 -1.96 -25.70 14.89
N THR A 18 -3.17 -25.82 15.42
CA THR A 18 -4.33 -25.00 15.03
C THR A 18 -4.09 -23.53 15.36
N ASP A 19 -3.56 -23.20 16.53
CA ASP A 19 -3.27 -21.81 16.93
C ASP A 19 -2.21 -21.18 16.04
N ARG A 20 -1.16 -21.93 15.70
CA ARG A 20 -0.10 -21.47 14.78
C ARG A 20 -0.69 -21.18 13.41
N ARG A 21 -1.57 -22.03 12.91
CA ARG A 21 -2.23 -21.84 11.63
C ARG A 21 -3.16 -20.63 11.63
N ALA A 22 -3.96 -20.47 12.69
CA ALA A 22 -4.84 -19.31 12.86
C ALA A 22 -4.04 -18.00 12.93
N ARG A 23 -2.94 -17.97 13.71
CA ARG A 23 -2.03 -16.83 13.79
C ARG A 23 -1.40 -16.49 12.45
N GLU A 24 -0.94 -17.48 11.69
CA GLU A 24 -0.37 -17.28 10.37
C GLU A 24 -1.37 -16.59 9.43
N LEU A 25 -2.62 -17.05 9.41
CA LEU A 25 -3.68 -16.45 8.59
C LEU A 25 -4.00 -15.02 9.02
N ALA A 26 -4.13 -14.79 10.33
CA ALA A 26 -4.41 -13.47 10.88
C ALA A 26 -3.30 -12.45 10.55
N LEU A 27 -2.03 -12.84 10.75
CA LEU A 27 -0.87 -11.98 10.49
C LEU A 27 -0.72 -11.67 8.99
N LYS A 28 -0.95 -12.65 8.11
CA LYS A 28 -0.95 -12.42 6.65
C LYS A 28 -2.07 -11.47 6.24
N SER A 29 -3.26 -11.62 6.81
CA SER A 29 -4.41 -10.74 6.53
C SER A 29 -4.14 -9.31 6.99
N PHE A 30 -3.57 -9.16 8.20
CA PHE A 30 -3.16 -7.86 8.73
C PHE A 30 -2.10 -7.19 7.85
N GLU A 31 -1.06 -7.94 7.45
CA GLU A 31 -0.02 -7.41 6.58
C GLU A 31 -0.58 -6.99 5.20
N ALA A 32 -1.50 -7.76 4.64
CA ALA A 32 -2.18 -7.40 3.39
C ALA A 32 -2.98 -6.09 3.55
N ALA A 33 -3.73 -5.93 4.64
CA ALA A 33 -4.49 -4.71 4.92
C ALA A 33 -3.57 -3.48 5.05
N VAL A 34 -2.46 -3.61 5.79
CA VAL A 34 -1.48 -2.54 5.95
C VAL A 34 -0.80 -2.19 4.61
N ARG A 35 -0.51 -3.18 3.77
CA ARG A 35 0.05 -2.95 2.42
C ARG A 35 -0.95 -2.31 1.46
N ALA A 36 -2.25 -2.53 1.65
CA ALA A 36 -3.30 -1.93 0.83
C ALA A 36 -3.42 -0.42 1.08
N VAL A 37 -3.08 0.04 2.29
CA VAL A 37 -3.10 1.47 2.67
C VAL A 37 -1.73 2.16 2.55
N ASP A 38 -0.74 1.53 1.92
CA ASP A 38 0.56 2.14 1.68
C ASP A 38 0.42 3.38 0.78
N PRO A 39 0.78 4.60 1.25
CA PRO A 39 0.51 5.84 0.52
C PRO A 39 1.10 5.85 -0.89
N LYS A 40 2.29 5.28 -1.07
CA LYS A 40 2.94 5.21 -2.39
C LYS A 40 2.12 4.36 -3.37
N ARG A 41 1.59 3.22 -2.90
CA ARG A 41 0.71 2.36 -3.70
C ARG A 41 -0.63 3.03 -3.99
N LEU A 42 -1.22 3.69 -2.99
CA LEU A 42 -2.48 4.41 -3.16
C LEU A 42 -2.36 5.53 -4.19
N ILE A 43 -1.34 6.38 -4.08
CA ILE A 43 -1.07 7.45 -5.04
C ILE A 43 -0.88 6.84 -6.43
N GLY A 44 -0.01 5.84 -6.59
CA GLY A 44 0.23 5.20 -7.89
C GLY A 44 -0.98 4.48 -8.49
N SER A 45 -1.96 4.06 -7.68
CA SER A 45 -3.19 3.42 -8.17
C SER A 45 -4.23 4.40 -8.69
N LYS A 46 -4.19 5.65 -8.22
CA LYS A 46 -5.17 6.70 -8.55
C LYS A 46 -4.63 7.77 -9.49
N LEU A 47 -3.30 7.91 -9.53
CA LEU A 47 -2.59 8.92 -10.28
C LEU A 47 -1.75 8.22 -11.35
N VAL A 48 -2.03 8.55 -12.61
CA VAL A 48 -1.25 8.09 -13.76
C VAL A 48 -0.68 9.33 -14.45
N LEU A 49 0.63 9.33 -14.68
CA LEU A 49 1.30 10.36 -15.48
C LEU A 49 1.88 9.69 -16.73
N GLU A 50 1.32 10.06 -17.89
CA GLU A 50 1.79 9.64 -19.21
C GLU A 50 2.25 10.89 -19.96
N ASP A 51 3.55 11.01 -20.23
CA ASP A 51 4.16 12.22 -20.78
C ASP A 51 3.84 13.47 -19.94
N SER A 52 3.03 14.39 -20.48
CA SER A 52 2.53 15.57 -19.76
C SER A 52 1.11 15.42 -19.26
N ILE A 53 0.45 14.29 -19.52
CA ILE A 53 -0.94 14.05 -19.17
C ILE A 53 -1.02 13.40 -17.78
N LEU A 54 -1.47 14.18 -16.80
CA LEU A 54 -1.78 13.74 -15.47
C LEU A 54 -3.26 13.32 -15.40
N LYS A 55 -3.52 12.05 -15.10
CA LYS A 55 -4.86 11.50 -14.87
C LYS A 55 -5.03 11.20 -13.38
N VAL A 56 -6.08 11.74 -12.76
CA VAL A 56 -6.41 11.52 -11.34
C VAL A 56 -7.92 11.38 -11.17
N ASP A 57 -8.38 10.24 -10.65
CA ASP A 57 -9.81 9.98 -10.34
C ASP A 57 -10.79 10.44 -11.45
N GLY A 58 -10.44 10.17 -12.72
CA GLY A 58 -11.26 10.51 -13.91
C GLY A 58 -11.01 11.92 -14.49
N TYR A 59 -10.28 12.78 -13.79
CA TYR A 59 -9.83 14.07 -14.32
C TYR A 59 -8.55 13.91 -15.12
N THR A 60 -8.39 14.75 -16.15
CA THR A 60 -7.20 14.76 -17.01
C THR A 60 -6.66 16.18 -17.11
N PHE A 61 -5.37 16.36 -16.84
CA PHE A 61 -4.66 17.63 -16.91
C PHE A 61 -3.45 17.48 -17.81
N ASP A 62 -3.25 18.39 -18.77
CA ASP A 62 -1.98 18.49 -19.47
C ASP A 62 -1.07 19.50 -18.76
N LEU A 63 -0.03 18.98 -18.11
CA LEU A 63 0.93 19.70 -17.29
C LEU A 63 1.70 20.76 -18.08
N LYS A 64 1.77 20.68 -19.42
CA LYS A 64 2.43 21.71 -20.25
C LYS A 64 1.73 23.07 -20.22
N HIS A 65 0.43 23.10 -19.88
CA HIS A 65 -0.32 24.35 -19.78
C HIS A 65 -0.06 25.08 -18.45
N PHE A 66 0.66 24.47 -17.52
CA PHE A 66 0.99 25.04 -16.23
C PHE A 66 2.44 25.50 -16.22
N LYS A 67 2.67 26.77 -15.88
CA LYS A 67 4.03 27.32 -15.75
C LYS A 67 4.83 26.65 -14.63
N ASN A 68 4.16 26.39 -13.51
CA ASN A 68 4.74 25.78 -12.31
C ASN A 68 3.78 24.74 -11.74
N ILE A 69 4.34 23.68 -11.16
CA ILE A 69 3.59 22.64 -10.43
C ILE A 69 4.08 22.68 -8.98
N TYR A 70 3.15 22.75 -8.03
CA TYR A 70 3.46 22.75 -6.60
C TYR A 70 2.95 21.46 -5.98
N VAL A 71 3.80 20.80 -5.20
CA VAL A 71 3.44 19.61 -4.41
C VAL A 71 3.45 20.01 -2.94
N ILE A 72 2.32 19.81 -2.26
CA ILE A 72 2.15 20.09 -0.83
C ILE A 72 1.67 18.77 -0.22
N GLY A 73 2.38 18.26 0.78
CA GLY A 73 2.10 16.97 1.40
C GLY A 73 2.62 16.87 2.82
#